data_AF-A0A2G7FTD9-F1
#
_entry.id   AF-A0A2G7FTD9-F1
#
_cell.length_a   1.000
_cell.length_b   1.000
_cell.length_c   1.000
_cell.angle_alpha   90.00
_cell.angle_beta   90.00
_cell.angle_gamma   90.00
#
_symmetry.space_group_name_H-M   'P 1'
#
loop_
_entity.id
_entity.type
_entity.pdbx_description
1 polymer ?
#
loop_
_entity_poly.entity_id
_entity_poly.type
_entity_poly.pdbx_seq_one_letter_code
_entity_poly.pdbx_strand_id
1 'polypeptide(L)' 'MQLIPAFIAALTLSSGVLAQGWHGCAGGFACHSDQDCRSQPDCQQLANNNLDKIHCGQANHPYACWAYTN' A
#
# COMPACT_ATOMS: atom_id res chain seq x y z
N MET A 1 -5.29 40.09 -23.04
CA MET A 1 -6.15 38.95 -22.61
C MET A 1 -5.25 37.73 -22.52
N GLN A 2 -4.87 37.30 -21.33
CA GLN A 2 -4.02 36.12 -21.16
C GLN A 2 -4.53 35.34 -19.94
N LEU A 3 -5.36 34.34 -20.22
CA LEU A 3 -5.92 33.42 -19.24
C LEU A 3 -4.99 32.20 -19.19
N ILE A 4 -4.15 32.14 -18.16
CA ILE A 4 -3.43 30.93 -17.80
C ILE A 4 -4.19 30.34 -16.62
N PRO A 5 -5.02 29.31 -16.80
CA PRO A 5 -5.49 28.56 -15.66
C PRO A 5 -4.39 27.54 -15.33
N ALA A 6 -3.45 27.95 -14.48
CA ALA A 6 -2.61 27.02 -13.75
C ALA A 6 -3.52 26.29 -12.75
N PHE A 7 -4.18 25.23 -13.21
CA PHE A 7 -4.91 24.31 -12.35
C PHE A 7 -3.89 23.49 -11.53
N ILE A 8 -3.42 24.08 -10.44
CA ILE A 8 -2.80 23.34 -9.35
C ILE A 8 -3.95 22.73 -8.54
N ALA A 9 -4.42 21.56 -8.95
CA ALA A 9 -5.24 20.71 -8.10
C ALA A 9 -4.31 19.71 -7.42
N ALA A 10 -3.75 20.14 -6.29
CA ALA A 10 -3.04 19.27 -5.36
C ALA A 10 -4.03 18.37 -4.61
N LEU A 11 -3.61 17.10 -4.43
CA LEU A 11 -3.95 16.22 -3.30
C LEU A 11 -5.43 15.83 -3.13
N THR A 12 -5.79 14.67 -3.67
CA THR A 12 -6.43 13.67 -2.80
C THR A 12 -5.54 12.43 -2.82
N LEU A 13 -4.57 12.37 -1.89
CA LEU A 13 -4.17 11.06 -1.38
C LEU A 13 -5.46 10.50 -0.80
N SER A 14 -6.09 9.61 -1.54
CA SER A 14 -7.12 8.74 -1.02
C SER A 14 -6.44 7.86 0.04
N SER A 15 -6.26 8.40 1.25
CA SER A 15 -6.13 7.62 2.47
C SER A 15 -7.48 6.93 2.64
N GLY A 16 -7.70 5.91 1.81
CA GLY A 16 -8.72 4.91 2.04
C GLY A 16 -8.52 4.46 3.46
N VAL A 17 -9.57 4.66 4.27
CA VAL A 17 -9.78 4.15 5.62
C VAL A 17 -8.60 3.32 6.09
N LEU A 18 -7.84 3.87 7.04
CA LEU A 18 -6.84 3.13 7.79
C LEU A 18 -7.52 1.86 8.31
N ALA A 19 -7.34 0.75 7.60
CA ALA A 19 -7.58 -0.56 8.17
C ALA A 19 -6.59 -0.59 9.34
N GLN A 20 -7.10 -0.41 10.55
CA GLN A 20 -6.33 -0.04 11.73
C GLN A 20 -5.24 -1.11 11.93
N GLY A 21 -3.97 -0.75 11.70
CA GLY A 21 -2.85 -1.68 11.74
C GLY A 21 -2.40 -2.26 10.40
N TRP A 22 -3.09 -2.06 9.29
CA TRP A 22 -2.60 -2.43 7.95
C TRP A 22 -1.82 -1.29 7.33
N HIS A 23 -0.61 -1.61 6.88
CA HIS A 23 0.27 -0.70 6.18
C HIS A 23 0.63 -1.28 4.81
N GLY A 24 0.54 -0.43 3.79
CA GLY A 24 1.03 -0.80 2.46
C GLY A 24 2.54 -0.96 2.49
N CYS A 25 3.03 -2.04 1.88
CA CYS A 25 4.44 -2.33 1.68
C CYS A 25 4.66 -2.75 0.21
N ALA A 26 5.90 -2.98 -0.18
CA ALA A 26 6.35 -3.23 -1.54
C ALA A 26 5.84 -2.16 -2.52
N GLY A 27 6.19 -0.89 -2.27
CA GLY A 27 5.73 0.24 -3.07
C GLY A 27 6.05 0.06 -4.57
N GLY A 28 5.02 0.09 -5.42
CA GLY A 28 5.16 -0.11 -6.87
C GLY A 28 5.24 -1.57 -7.32
N PHE A 29 5.13 -2.52 -6.38
CA PHE A 29 5.07 -3.95 -6.68
C PHE A 29 3.62 -4.41 -6.76
N ALA A 30 3.29 -5.10 -7.85
CA ALA A 30 2.00 -5.76 -8.03
C ALA A 30 2.13 -7.22 -7.61
N CYS A 31 1.47 -7.60 -6.50
CA CYS A 31 1.47 -8.97 -6.02
C CYS A 31 0.36 -9.79 -6.69
N HIS A 32 0.59 -11.10 -6.83
CA HIS A 32 -0.42 -12.06 -7.28
C HIS A 32 -0.68 -13.16 -6.24
N SER A 33 0.16 -13.23 -5.21
CA SER A 33 0.06 -14.15 -4.08
C SER A 33 0.62 -13.52 -2.81
N ASP A 34 0.17 -13.98 -1.64
CA ASP A 34 0.75 -13.60 -0.34
C ASP A 34 2.26 -13.86 -0.29
N GLN A 35 2.71 -14.91 -0.97
CA GLN A 35 4.12 -15.30 -1.01
C GLN A 35 4.98 -14.23 -1.70
N ASP A 36 4.46 -13.55 -2.73
CA ASP A 36 5.16 -12.46 -3.41
C ASP A 36 5.44 -11.29 -2.46
N CYS A 37 4.51 -11.01 -1.54
CA CYS A 37 4.67 -9.97 -0.53
C CYS A 37 5.58 -10.43 0.62
N ARG A 38 5.50 -11.71 1.00
CA ARG A 38 6.36 -12.30 2.05
C ARG A 38 7.82 -12.39 1.64
N SER A 39 8.13 -12.42 0.34
CA SER A 39 9.52 -12.32 -0.14
C SER A 39 10.09 -10.91 -0.05
N GLN A 40 9.26 -9.88 0.22
CA GLN A 40 9.73 -8.49 0.22
C GLN A 40 10.27 -8.09 1.59
N PRO A 41 11.53 -7.60 1.64
CA PRO A 41 12.20 -7.30 2.90
C PRO A 41 11.53 -6.16 3.65
N ASP A 42 10.95 -5.19 2.95
CA ASP A 42 10.25 -4.07 3.57
C ASP A 42 8.93 -4.51 4.23
N CYS A 43 8.18 -5.43 3.60
CA CYS A 43 7.00 -6.04 4.21
C CYS A 43 7.37 -6.88 5.44
N GLN A 44 8.47 -7.64 5.38
CA GLN A 44 8.97 -8.42 6.52
C GLN A 44 9.33 -7.51 7.69
N GLN A 45 10.05 -6.41 7.44
CA GLN A 45 10.41 -5.44 8.48
C GLN A 45 9.18 -4.81 9.11
N LEU A 46 8.19 -4.44 8.29
CA LEU A 46 6.96 -3.81 8.75
C LEU A 46 6.13 -4.77 9.62
N ALA A 47 6.09 -6.05 9.26
CA ALA A 47 5.39 -7.11 10.00
C ALA A 47 6.18 -7.67 11.19
N ASN A 48 7.31 -7.06 11.60
CA ASN A 48 8.20 -7.61 12.63
C ASN A 48 8.65 -9.06 12.36
N ASN A 49 8.94 -9.38 11.09
CA ASN A 49 9.26 -10.71 10.56
C ASN A 49 8.16 -11.77 10.74
N ASN A 50 6.92 -11.36 11.05
CA ASN A 50 5.78 -12.26 11.08
C ASN A 50 5.13 -12.34 9.69
N LEU A 51 5.46 -13.39 8.94
CA LEU A 51 4.98 -13.59 7.57
C LEU A 51 3.46 -13.83 7.50
N ASP A 52 2.84 -14.32 8.56
CA ASP A 52 1.38 -14.52 8.65
C ASP A 52 0.61 -13.19 8.73
N LYS A 53 1.31 -12.08 8.99
CA LYS A 53 0.73 -10.73 8.97
C LYS A 53 0.86 -10.04 7.61
N ILE A 54 1.42 -10.71 6.59
CA ILE A 54 1.66 -10.14 5.27
C ILE A 54 0.73 -10.80 4.25
N HIS A 55 -0.04 -9.97 3.54
CA HIS A 55 -1.01 -10.43 2.55
C HIS A 55 -0.94 -9.61 1.27
N CYS A 56 -1.32 -10.28 0.19
CA CYS A 56 -1.54 -9.68 -1.10
C CYS A 56 -3.02 -9.32 -1.25
N GLY A 57 -3.27 -8.05 -1.54
CA GLY A 57 -4.60 -7.56 -1.86
C GLY A 57 -5.39 -7.06 -0.66
N GLN A 58 -6.23 -6.06 -0.93
CA GLN A 58 -7.25 -5.56 -0.03
C GLN A 58 -8.48 -5.12 -0.84
N ALA A 59 -9.61 -4.83 -0.18
CA ALA A 59 -10.89 -4.52 -0.81
C ALA A 59 -10.83 -3.47 -1.93
N ASN A 60 -9.88 -2.53 -1.88
CA ASN A 60 -9.69 -1.48 -2.91
C ASN A 60 -8.36 -1.56 -3.66
N HIS A 61 -7.46 -2.47 -3.26
CA HIS A 61 -6.12 -2.59 -3.83
C HIS A 61 -5.76 -4.08 -3.95
N PRO A 62 -6.34 -4.82 -4.90
CA PRO A 62 -6.26 -6.29 -4.98
C PRO A 62 -4.85 -6.81 -5.32
N TYR A 63 -3.98 -5.98 -5.88
CA TYR A 63 -2.62 -6.34 -6.27
C TYR A 63 -1.55 -5.61 -5.46
N ALA A 64 -1.90 -5.01 -4.32
CA ALA A 64 -0.92 -4.33 -3.45
C ALA A 64 -0.57 -5.20 -2.25
N CYS A 65 0.67 -5.11 -1.78
CA CYS A 65 1.10 -5.79 -0.56
C CYS A 65 0.71 -4.99 0.69
N TRP A 66 0.23 -5.71 1.70
CA TRP A 66 -0.18 -5.15 2.98
C TRP A 66 0.41 -5.97 4.12
N ALA A 67 0.93 -5.27 5.12
CA ALA A 67 1.43 -5.85 6.35
C ALA A 67 0.62 -5.35 7.55
N TYR A 68 0.24 -6.24 8.45
CA TYR A 68 -0.42 -5.91 9.70
C TYR A 68 0.61 -5.66 10.81
N THR A 69 0.49 -4.53 11.50
CA THR A 69 1.48 -4.02 12.49
C THR A 69 0.87 -3.73 13.86
N ASN A 70 -0.43 -3.95 14.04
CA ASN A 70 -1.06 -3.92 15.37
C ASN A 70 -0.67 -5.16 16.19
#